data_AF-A0A4Q2QP79-F1
#
_entry.id   AF-A0A4Q2QP79-F1
#
_cell.length_a   1.000
_cell.length_b   1.000
_cell.length_c   1.000
_cell.angle_alpha   90.00
_cell.angle_beta   90.00
_cell.angle_gamma   90.00
#
_symmetry.space_group_name_H-M   'P 1'
#
loop_
_entity.id
_entity.type
_entity.pdbx_description
1 polymer ?
#
loop_
_entity_poly.entity_id
_entity_poly.type
_entity_poly.pdbx_seq_one_letter_code
_entity_poly.pdbx_strand_id
1 'polypeptide(L)'
;DQDLRLLVFKLIQKIEIALRSSFDYWITGQSNNSFWYLDSSLFSEKSQHIQTISGVSTSFRNSKEEFALHYKSKYYNEVCPFHRGLPPGWVSIELMTFGNLKKLLEAFNEEAVNRLKLDRYASKVAGVKNFEILLNWVAVIHSV
;
A
#
# COMPACT_ATOMS: atom_id res chain seq x y z
N ASP A 1 -21.84 8.22 -22.34
CA ASP A 1 -21.65 7.34 -21.16
C ASP A 1 -20.33 6.56 -21.25
N GLN A 2 -20.13 5.73 -22.28
CA GLN A 2 -18.91 4.91 -22.44
C GLN A 2 -17.60 5.72 -22.44
N ASP A 3 -17.51 6.81 -23.20
CA ASP A 3 -16.28 7.62 -23.26
C ASP A 3 -15.93 8.28 -21.93
N LEU A 4 -16.95 8.71 -21.18
CA LEU A 4 -16.78 9.25 -19.85
C LEU A 4 -16.25 8.18 -18.89
N ARG A 5 -16.81 6.96 -18.93
CA ARG A 5 -16.35 5.83 -18.11
C ARG A 5 -14.88 5.48 -18.40
N LEU A 6 -14.50 5.44 -19.68
CA LEU A 6 -13.11 5.19 -20.08
C LEU A 6 -12.16 6.30 -19.59
N LEU A 7 -12.58 7.56 -19.69
CA LEU A 7 -11.81 8.69 -19.18
C LEU A 7 -11.62 8.60 -17.65
N VAL A 8 -12.69 8.29 -16.91
CA VAL A 8 -12.65 8.14 -15.46
C VAL A 8 -11.69 7.00 -15.06
N PHE A 9 -11.80 5.82 -15.67
CA PHE A 9 -10.89 4.72 -15.36
C PHE A 9 -9.42 5.06 -15.66
N LYS A 10 -9.16 5.78 -16.75
CA LYS A 10 -7.81 6.25 -17.07
C LYS A 10 -7.26 7.20 -16.01
N LEU A 11 -8.11 8.06 -15.42
CA LEU A 11 -7.72 8.96 -14.34
C LEU A 11 -7.51 8.20 -13.03
N ILE A 12 -8.39 7.26 -12.68
CA ILE A 12 -8.26 6.40 -11.50
C ILE A 12 -6.95 5.62 -11.56
N GLN A 13 -6.60 5.05 -12.71
CA GLN A 13 -5.33 4.34 -12.88
C GLN A 13 -4.12 5.23 -12.58
N LYS A 14 -4.15 6.51 -12.98
CA LYS A 14 -3.05 7.45 -12.67
C LYS A 14 -2.99 7.76 -11.17
N ILE A 15 -4.14 7.96 -10.53
CA ILE A 15 -4.23 8.19 -9.08
C ILE A 15 -3.68 6.97 -8.33
N GLU A 16 -4.07 5.78 -8.74
CA GLU A 16 -3.64 4.51 -8.16
C GLU A 16 -2.11 4.34 -8.21
N ILE A 17 -1.50 4.54 -9.38
CA ILE A 17 -0.04 4.47 -9.54
C ILE A 17 0.65 5.50 -8.63
N ALA A 18 0.18 6.76 -8.67
CA ALA A 18 0.76 7.83 -7.87
C ALA A 18 0.65 7.54 -6.35
N LEU A 19 -0.50 7.04 -5.90
CA LEU A 19 -0.75 6.73 -4.50
C LEU A 19 0.14 5.59 -4.01
N ARG A 20 0.31 4.53 -4.79
CA ARG A 20 1.21 3.41 -4.42
C ARG A 20 2.65 3.88 -4.26
N SER A 21 3.20 4.51 -5.29
CA SER A 21 4.61 4.90 -5.30
C SER A 21 4.90 5.95 -4.22
N SER A 22 4.02 6.94 -4.05
CA SER A 22 4.22 7.99 -3.05
C SER A 22 4.02 7.49 -1.62
N PHE A 23 3.08 6.59 -1.38
CA PHE A 23 2.86 6.02 -0.05
C PHE A 23 4.04 5.16 0.40
N ASP A 24 4.49 4.22 -0.44
CA ASP A 24 5.66 3.39 -0.09
C ASP A 24 6.92 4.22 0.15
N TYR A 25 7.18 5.20 -0.72
CA TYR A 25 8.30 6.12 -0.54
C TYR A 25 8.22 6.87 0.79
N TRP A 26 7.03 7.38 1.14
CA TRP A 26 6.82 8.09 2.40
C TRP A 26 7.06 7.19 3.61
N ILE A 27 6.40 6.03 3.65
CA ILE A 27 6.46 5.11 4.80
C ILE A 27 7.88 4.58 4.98
N THR A 28 8.54 4.16 3.90
CA THR A 28 9.93 3.69 3.95
C THR A 28 10.85 4.79 4.49
N GLY A 29 10.65 6.04 4.04
CA GLY A 29 11.44 7.18 4.51
C GLY A 29 11.19 7.56 5.98
N GLN A 30 9.96 7.42 6.50
CA GLN A 30 9.65 7.74 7.90
C GLN A 30 10.00 6.61 8.87
N SER A 31 9.87 5.35 8.45
CA SER A 31 10.12 4.17 9.29
C SER A 31 11.56 3.64 9.20
N ASN A 32 12.31 4.03 8.16
CA ASN A 32 13.57 3.40 7.77
C ASN A 32 13.46 1.87 7.63
N ASN A 33 12.29 1.39 7.20
CA ASN A 33 11.98 -0.03 7.05
C ASN A 33 11.40 -0.29 5.65
N SER A 34 12.17 -0.93 4.77
CA SER A 34 11.71 -1.32 3.43
C SER A 34 10.67 -2.45 3.45
N PHE A 35 10.42 -3.08 4.59
CA PHE A 35 9.43 -4.15 4.79
C PHE A 35 8.35 -3.72 5.80
N TRP A 36 8.03 -2.43 5.83
CA TRP A 36 7.11 -1.80 6.78
C TRP A 36 5.76 -2.53 6.93
N TYR A 37 5.22 -3.13 5.87
CA TYR A 37 3.93 -3.84 5.94
C TYR A 37 3.98 -5.15 6.75
N LEU A 38 5.17 -5.63 7.13
CA LEU A 38 5.37 -6.76 8.03
C LEU A 38 5.41 -6.35 9.52
N ASP A 39 5.48 -5.05 9.80
CA ASP A 39 5.48 -4.52 11.16
C ASP A 39 4.04 -4.46 11.70
N SER A 40 3.69 -5.44 12.54
CA SER A 40 2.36 -5.50 13.15
C SER A 40 2.02 -4.30 14.03
N SER A 41 3.03 -3.55 14.53
CA SER A 41 2.80 -2.37 15.34
C SER A 41 2.14 -1.22 14.57
N LEU A 42 2.12 -1.28 13.23
CA LEU A 42 1.47 -0.27 12.40
C LEU A 42 -0.05 -0.43 12.33
N PHE A 43 -0.57 -1.61 12.67
CA PHE A 43 -1.96 -1.98 12.40
C PHE A 43 -2.83 -1.81 13.65
N SER A 44 -4.09 -1.40 13.44
CA SER A 44 -5.11 -1.32 14.49
C SER A 44 -5.49 -2.70 15.00
N GLU A 45 -5.71 -3.64 14.08
CA GLU A 45 -6.14 -4.99 14.40
C GLU A 45 -5.19 -6.03 13.84
N LYS A 46 -4.88 -7.07 14.64
CA LYS A 46 -4.05 -8.20 14.19
C LYS A 46 -4.63 -8.90 12.96
N SER A 47 -5.96 -8.96 12.87
CA SER A 47 -6.67 -9.55 11.73
C SER A 47 -6.40 -8.80 10.43
N GLN A 48 -6.33 -7.46 10.45
CA GLN A 48 -6.05 -6.63 9.28
C GLN A 48 -4.60 -6.79 8.81
N HIS A 49 -3.65 -6.90 9.77
CA HIS A 49 -2.26 -7.22 9.45
C HIS A 49 -2.14 -8.59 8.75
N ILE A 50 -2.77 -9.63 9.31
CA ILE A 50 -2.77 -10.97 8.73
C ILE A 50 -3.38 -10.96 7.32
N GLN A 51 -4.50 -10.25 7.13
CA GLN A 51 -5.13 -10.10 5.81
C GLN A 51 -4.21 -9.40 4.81
N THR A 52 -3.51 -8.35 5.22
CA THR A 52 -2.53 -7.64 4.40
C THR A 52 -1.42 -8.59 3.95
N ILE A 53 -0.78 -9.29 4.88
CA ILE A 53 0.30 -10.24 4.57
C ILE A 53 -0.21 -11.34 3.63
N SER A 54 -1.39 -11.91 3.91
CA SER A 54 -1.97 -12.98 3.08
C SER A 54 -2.26 -12.50 1.66
N GLY A 55 -2.79 -11.27 1.53
CA GLY A 55 -3.03 -10.61 0.25
C GLY A 55 -1.73 -10.39 -0.53
N VAL A 56 -0.70 -9.83 0.12
CA VAL A 56 0.62 -9.65 -0.48
C VAL A 56 1.22 -10.98 -0.91
N SER A 57 1.20 -11.99 -0.04
CA SER A 57 1.74 -13.32 -0.32
C SER A 57 1.06 -13.96 -1.55
N THR A 58 -0.27 -13.87 -1.62
CA THR A 58 -1.05 -14.42 -2.74
C THR A 58 -0.75 -13.67 -4.04
N SER A 59 -0.83 -12.33 -4.03
CA SER A 59 -0.51 -11.50 -5.20
C SER A 59 0.92 -11.71 -5.67
N PHE A 60 1.87 -11.71 -4.74
CA PHE A 60 3.28 -11.92 -5.03
C PHE A 60 3.51 -13.28 -5.64
N ARG A 61 3.08 -14.37 -4.99
CA ARG A 61 3.24 -15.74 -5.49
C ARG A 61 2.68 -15.91 -6.91
N ASN A 62 1.51 -15.37 -7.17
CA ASN A 62 0.81 -15.52 -8.45
C ASN A 62 1.27 -14.53 -9.54
N SER A 63 2.00 -13.47 -9.17
CA SER A 63 2.46 -12.46 -10.11
C SER A 63 3.42 -13.03 -11.15
N LYS A 64 3.18 -12.65 -12.41
CA LYS A 64 4.01 -12.92 -13.59
C LYS A 64 4.81 -11.70 -14.04
N GLU A 65 4.72 -10.59 -13.29
CA GLU A 65 5.48 -9.37 -13.58
C GLU A 65 6.99 -9.64 -13.45
N GLU A 66 7.78 -9.06 -14.34
CA GLU A 66 9.22 -9.32 -14.43
C GLU A 66 9.95 -9.01 -13.11
N PHE A 67 9.63 -7.87 -12.48
CA PHE A 67 10.21 -7.48 -11.20
C PHE A 67 9.88 -8.47 -10.08
N ALA A 68 8.68 -9.05 -10.09
CA ALA A 68 8.25 -10.02 -9.08
C ALA A 68 8.95 -11.37 -9.28
N LEU A 69 9.06 -11.83 -10.53
CA LEU A 69 9.80 -13.04 -10.88
C LEU A 69 11.29 -12.91 -10.56
N HIS A 70 11.89 -11.75 -10.90
CA HIS A 70 13.27 -11.44 -10.56
C HIS A 70 13.50 -11.43 -9.04
N TYR A 71 12.56 -10.88 -8.27
CA TYR A 71 12.69 -10.88 -6.82
C TYR A 71 12.69 -12.30 -6.25
N LYS A 72 11.69 -13.11 -6.64
CA LYS A 72 11.53 -14.50 -6.16
C LYS A 72 12.75 -15.37 -6.41
N SER A 73 13.43 -15.18 -7.53
CA SER A 73 14.57 -16.03 -7.91
C SER A 73 15.86 -15.65 -7.21
N LYS A 74 16.01 -14.40 -6.76
CA LYS A 74 17.31 -13.85 -6.35
C LYS A 74 17.37 -13.37 -4.91
N TYR A 75 16.24 -13.01 -4.30
CA TYR A 75 16.24 -12.34 -3.00
C TYR A 75 15.33 -13.01 -1.98
N TYR A 76 15.70 -12.83 -0.72
CA TYR A 76 14.89 -13.09 0.46
C TYR A 76 15.08 -11.91 1.41
N ASN A 77 14.10 -11.64 2.27
CA ASN A 77 14.24 -10.66 3.33
C ASN A 77 14.69 -11.33 4.64
N GLU A 78 15.50 -10.62 5.41
CA GLU A 78 15.98 -11.10 6.72
C GLU A 78 15.20 -10.50 7.89
N VAL A 79 14.34 -9.52 7.60
CA VAL A 79 13.59 -8.74 8.60
C VAL A 79 12.57 -9.60 9.34
N CYS A 80 11.93 -10.55 8.65
CA CYS A 80 10.93 -11.44 9.25
C CYS A 80 11.21 -12.91 8.90
N PRO A 81 11.69 -13.73 9.85
CA PRO A 81 11.94 -15.16 9.63
C PRO A 81 10.71 -15.93 9.13
N PHE A 82 9.51 -15.53 9.55
CA PHE A 82 8.25 -16.15 9.14
C PHE A 82 7.80 -15.77 7.72
N HIS A 83 8.35 -14.68 7.15
CA HIS A 83 7.95 -14.13 5.86
C HIS A 83 9.14 -13.88 4.93
N ARG A 84 10.23 -14.64 5.05
CA ARG A 84 11.48 -14.43 4.29
C ARG A 84 11.32 -14.34 2.77
N GLY A 85 10.34 -15.05 2.21
CA GLY A 85 10.06 -15.04 0.78
C GLY A 85 9.26 -13.82 0.29
N LEU A 86 8.76 -12.97 1.19
CA LEU A 86 7.98 -11.81 0.80
C LEU A 86 8.87 -10.62 0.39
N PRO A 87 8.41 -9.77 -0.53
CA PRO A 87 9.24 -8.72 -1.10
C PRO A 87 9.15 -7.41 -0.30
N PRO A 88 9.98 -6.39 -0.57
CA PRO A 88 9.87 -5.08 0.08
C PRO A 88 8.57 -4.36 -0.28
N GLY A 89 8.24 -3.32 0.47
CA GLY A 89 7.03 -2.51 0.37
C GLY A 89 6.74 -2.04 -1.06
N TRP A 90 7.74 -1.54 -1.78
CA TRP A 90 7.57 -1.07 -3.16
C TRP A 90 7.09 -2.17 -4.12
N VAL A 91 7.55 -3.41 -3.96
CA VAL A 91 7.07 -4.56 -4.77
C VAL A 91 5.68 -4.96 -4.29
N SER A 92 5.51 -5.07 -2.97
CA SER A 92 4.27 -5.51 -2.35
C SER A 92 3.10 -4.62 -2.74
N ILE A 93 3.28 -3.30 -2.63
CA ILE A 93 2.23 -2.32 -2.89
C ILE A 93 1.86 -2.28 -4.38
N GLU A 94 2.84 -2.44 -5.28
CA GLU A 94 2.63 -2.47 -6.73
C GLU A 94 1.74 -3.63 -7.18
N LEU A 95 1.80 -4.75 -6.45
CA LEU A 95 1.00 -5.96 -6.73
C LEU A 95 -0.35 -5.99 -6.01
N MET A 96 -0.66 -5.00 -5.18
CA MET A 96 -1.98 -4.88 -4.56
C MET A 96 -3.00 -4.38 -5.57
N THR A 97 -4.23 -4.89 -5.54
CA THR A 97 -5.36 -4.22 -6.20
C THR A 97 -5.68 -2.89 -5.49
N PHE A 98 -6.43 -2.00 -6.13
CA PHE A 98 -6.87 -0.75 -5.48
C PHE A 98 -7.63 -1.01 -4.17
N GLY A 99 -8.49 -2.04 -4.16
CA GLY A 99 -9.23 -2.45 -2.95
C GLY A 99 -8.34 -2.96 -1.82
N ASN A 100 -7.26 -3.67 -2.14
CA ASN A 100 -6.28 -4.11 -1.13
C ASN A 100 -5.46 -2.92 -0.60
N LEU A 101 -5.08 -1.97 -1.47
CA LEU A 101 -4.42 -0.73 -1.06
C LEU A 101 -5.31 0.09 -0.12
N LYS A 102 -6.59 0.27 -0.47
CA LYS A 102 -7.57 0.94 0.40
C LYS A 102 -7.61 0.29 1.79
N LYS A 103 -7.80 -1.03 1.86
CA LYS A 103 -7.85 -1.78 3.12
C LYS A 103 -6.57 -1.64 3.94
N LEU A 104 -5.41 -1.63 3.28
CA LEU A 104 -4.13 -1.41 3.93
C LEU A 104 -4.06 -0.02 4.57
N LEU A 105 -4.41 1.03 3.83
CA LEU A 105 -4.36 2.41 4.31
C LEU A 105 -5.30 2.62 5.51
N GLU A 106 -6.49 2.03 5.46
CA GLU A 106 -7.48 2.06 6.55
C GLU A 106 -7.05 1.27 7.80
N ALA A 107 -6.10 0.36 7.66
CA ALA A 107 -5.69 -0.52 8.75
C ALA A 107 -4.66 0.10 9.71
N PHE A 108 -4.10 1.26 9.38
CA PHE A 108 -3.11 1.93 10.22
C PHE A 108 -3.76 2.41 11.54
N ASN A 109 -3.07 2.18 12.66
CA ASN A 109 -3.51 2.70 13.96
C ASN A 109 -3.12 4.16 14.18
N GLU A 110 -3.75 4.80 15.16
CA GLU A 110 -3.53 6.22 15.46
C GLU A 110 -2.07 6.53 15.83
N GLU A 111 -1.40 5.64 16.57
CA GLU A 111 0.02 5.79 16.92
C GLU A 111 0.90 5.81 15.65
N ALA A 112 0.63 4.89 14.72
CA ALA A 112 1.33 4.80 13.44
C ALA A 112 1.04 6.02 12.56
N VAL A 113 -0.21 6.48 12.48
CA VAL A 113 -0.60 7.71 11.77
C VAL A 113 0.23 8.91 12.24
N ASN A 114 0.35 9.07 13.56
CA ASN A 114 1.12 10.14 14.17
C ASN A 114 2.63 9.97 13.96
N ARG A 115 3.18 8.79 14.31
CA ARG A 115 4.61 8.47 14.21
C ARG A 115 5.14 8.60 12.79
N LEU A 116 4.36 8.15 11.80
CA LEU A 116 4.69 8.20 10.37
C LEU A 116 4.23 9.50 9.70
N LYS A 117 3.67 10.44 10.46
CA LYS A 117 3.27 11.78 9.99
C LYS A 117 2.33 11.71 8.77
N LEU A 118 1.34 10.83 8.81
CA LEU A 118 0.46 10.57 7.66
C LEU A 118 -0.44 11.75 7.30
N ASP A 119 -0.73 12.63 8.25
CA ASP A 119 -1.41 13.91 7.96
C ASP A 119 -0.56 14.80 7.04
N ARG A 120 0.76 14.84 7.29
CA ARG A 120 1.69 15.60 6.45
C ARG A 120 1.82 14.96 5.06
N TYR A 121 1.80 13.63 4.99
CA TYR A 121 1.74 12.91 3.72
C TYR A 121 0.48 13.29 2.94
N ALA A 122 -0.69 13.21 3.57
CA ALA A 122 -1.97 13.51 2.95
C ALA A 122 -2.04 14.94 2.41
N SER A 123 -1.54 15.91 3.17
CA SER A 123 -1.41 17.30 2.73
C SER A 123 -0.50 17.46 1.52
N LYS A 124 0.65 16.76 1.50
CA LYS A 124 1.59 16.84 0.37
C LYS A 124 1.10 16.17 -0.90
N VAL A 125 0.42 15.03 -0.80
CA VAL A 125 0.04 14.21 -1.96
C VAL A 125 -1.28 14.65 -2.58
N ALA A 126 -2.22 15.12 -1.75
CA ALA A 126 -3.60 15.41 -2.17
C ALA A 126 -4.10 16.79 -1.74
N GLY A 127 -3.32 17.59 -1.00
CA GLY A 127 -3.74 18.90 -0.52
C GLY A 127 -4.82 18.84 0.58
N VAL A 128 -5.05 17.67 1.18
CA VAL A 128 -6.09 17.49 2.21
C VAL A 128 -5.55 17.75 3.62
N LYS A 129 -6.43 18.06 4.56
CA LYS A 129 -6.05 18.48 5.93
C LYS A 129 -5.36 17.37 6.73
N ASN A 130 -5.83 16.13 6.60
CA ASN A 130 -5.38 15.00 7.40
C ASN A 130 -5.53 13.69 6.62
N PHE A 131 -4.99 12.61 7.19
CA PHE A 131 -5.00 11.29 6.57
C PHE A 131 -6.41 10.72 6.47
N GLU A 132 -7.29 11.00 7.44
CA GLU A 132 -8.69 10.56 7.42
C GLU A 132 -9.45 11.07 6.17
N ILE A 133 -9.28 12.33 5.79
CA ILE A 133 -9.91 12.86 4.56
C ILE A 133 -9.37 12.16 3.31
N LEU A 134 -8.07 11.84 3.28
CA LEU A 134 -7.49 11.08 2.17
C LEU A 134 -8.11 9.68 2.08
N LEU A 135 -8.29 8.98 3.21
CA LEU A 135 -8.95 7.67 3.25
C LEU A 135 -10.37 7.75 2.70
N ASN A 136 -11.12 8.78 3.07
CA ASN A 136 -12.47 9.01 2.54
C ASN A 136 -12.46 9.21 1.01
N TRP A 137 -11.51 9.97 0.47
CA TRP A 137 -11.37 10.14 -0.98
C TRP A 137 -11.05 8.83 -1.69
N VAL A 138 -10.10 8.05 -1.15
CA VAL A 138 -9.76 6.72 -1.67
C VAL A 138 -10.98 5.79 -1.65
N ALA A 139 -11.79 5.84 -0.58
CA ALA A 139 -13.01 5.05 -0.47
C ALA A 139 -14.04 5.42 -1.54
N VAL A 140 -14.24 6.71 -1.81
CA VAL A 140 -15.12 7.19 -2.88
C VAL A 140 -14.61 6.75 -4.24
N ILE A 141 -13.31 6.92 -4.52
CA ILE A 141 -12.70 6.54 -5.80
C ILE A 141 -12.85 5.03 -6.06
N HIS A 142 -12.70 4.20 -5.03
CA HIS A 142 -12.90 2.74 -5.15
C HIS A 142 -14.36 2.35 -5.44
N SER A 143 -15.33 3.20 -5.12
CA SER A 143 -16.75 2.92 -5.32
C SER A 143 -17.30 3.29 -6.69
N VAL A 144 -16.50 4.00 -7.51
CA VAL A 144 -16.81 4.42 -8.89
C VAL A 144 -16.55 3.28 -9.87
#